data_AF-A0A2S0U6P5-F1
#
_entry.id   AF-A0A2S0U6P5-F1
#
_cell.length_a   1.000
_cell.length_b   1.000
_cell.length_c   1.000
_cell.angle_alpha   90.00
_cell.angle_beta   90.00
_cell.angle_gamma   90.00
#
_symmetry.space_group_name_H-M   'P 1'
#
loop_
_entity.id
_entity.type
_entity.pdbx_description
1 polymer ?
#
loop_
_entity_poly.entity_id
_entity_poly.type
_entity_poly.pdbx_seq_one_letter_code
_entity_poly.pdbx_strand_id
1 'polypeptide(L)'
;MDQDFRKKTFRGAKIEDVILELEKLSDLCEEKAKDSEQLERQRFYEGMAIAYATIGLKLKGEFDYIEKAVIDEMYHAVERTSNPNPANPAGNADTCSFCGKSKEEVGKLALGPEVAICSGCLEFGAEVIKMQ
;
A
#
# COMPACT_ATOMS: atom_id res chain seq x y z
N MET A 1 1.87 14.45 21.63
CA MET A 1 0.48 14.28 21.16
C MET A 1 -0.20 15.64 21.25
N ASP A 2 -0.79 16.17 20.18
CA ASP A 2 -1.39 17.52 20.21
C ASP A 2 -2.60 17.56 21.15
N GLN A 3 -2.57 18.41 22.17
CA GLN A 3 -3.68 18.57 23.13
C GLN A 3 -4.98 19.00 22.44
N ASP A 4 -4.89 19.66 21.29
CA ASP A 4 -6.04 20.12 20.52
C ASP A 4 -6.81 18.96 19.87
N PHE A 5 -6.11 17.90 19.42
CA PHE A 5 -6.74 16.68 18.89
C PHE A 5 -7.59 15.98 19.94
N ARG A 6 -7.08 15.82 21.17
CA ARG A 6 -7.83 15.18 22.27
C ARG A 6 -9.10 15.94 22.62
N LYS A 7 -9.03 17.27 22.69
CA LYS A 7 -10.17 18.15 23.04
C LYS A 7 -11.24 18.25 21.95
N LYS A 8 -10.84 18.22 20.68
CA LYS A 8 -11.76 18.29 19.53
C LYS A 8 -12.51 16.97 19.32
N THR A 9 -11.81 15.85 19.47
CA THR A 9 -12.38 14.53 19.14
C THR A 9 -13.20 13.95 20.30
N PHE A 10 -12.87 14.27 21.57
CA PHE A 10 -13.53 13.66 22.74
C PHE A 10 -14.05 14.71 23.72
N ARG A 11 -15.13 15.40 23.32
CA ARG A 11 -15.87 16.26 24.24
C ARG A 11 -16.76 15.40 25.16
N GLY A 12 -16.22 15.01 26.32
CA GLY A 12 -17.00 14.42 27.42
C GLY A 12 -16.92 12.89 27.57
N ALA A 13 -16.29 12.18 26.64
CA ALA A 13 -15.97 10.75 26.79
C ALA A 13 -14.61 10.58 27.50
N LYS A 14 -14.48 9.55 28.36
CA LYS A 14 -13.17 9.15 28.89
C LYS A 14 -12.38 8.50 27.77
N ILE A 15 -11.14 8.95 27.58
CA ILE A 15 -10.28 8.52 26.47
C ILE A 15 -9.98 7.03 26.58
N GLU A 16 -9.89 6.52 27.81
CA GLU A 16 -9.64 5.12 28.13
C GLU A 16 -10.79 4.22 27.64
N ASP A 17 -12.03 4.65 27.80
CA ASP A 17 -13.21 3.88 27.34
C ASP A 17 -13.24 3.80 25.80
N VAL A 18 -12.86 4.90 25.12
CA VAL A 18 -12.76 4.93 23.66
C VAL A 18 -11.64 4.03 23.15
N ILE A 19 -10.47 4.03 23.80
CA ILE A 19 -9.37 3.14 23.43
C ILE A 19 -9.84 1.68 23.51
N LEU A 20 -10.54 1.32 24.58
CA LEU A 20 -11.07 -0.04 24.76
C LEU A 20 -12.10 -0.41 23.69
N GLU A 21 -12.96 0.53 23.28
CA GLU A 21 -13.89 0.31 22.17
C GLU A 21 -13.18 0.13 20.83
N LEU A 22 -12.14 0.93 20.54
CA LEU A 22 -11.35 0.81 19.33
C LEU A 22 -10.62 -0.53 19.25
N GLU A 23 -10.08 -1.03 20.37
CA GLU A 23 -9.45 -2.36 20.45
C GLU A 23 -10.46 -3.46 20.11
N LYS A 24 -11.65 -3.43 20.73
CA LYS A 24 -12.73 -4.41 20.44
C LYS A 24 -13.16 -4.37 18.97
N LEU A 25 -13.26 -3.18 18.38
CA LEU A 25 -13.62 -3.02 16.98
C LEU A 25 -12.52 -3.54 16.04
N SER A 26 -11.25 -3.35 16.40
CA SER A 26 -10.10 -3.91 15.67
C SER A 26 -10.17 -5.44 15.66
N ASP A 27 -10.31 -6.06 16.84
CA ASP A 27 -10.40 -7.53 16.98
C ASP A 27 -11.57 -8.10 16.18
N LEU A 28 -12.74 -7.46 16.27
CA LEU A 28 -13.92 -7.86 15.50
C LEU A 28 -13.66 -7.79 13.99
N CYS A 29 -12.95 -6.77 13.51
CA CYS A 29 -12.60 -6.66 12.09
C CYS A 29 -11.64 -7.78 11.67
N GLU A 30 -10.65 -8.14 12.50
CA GLU A 30 -9.75 -9.26 12.20
C GLU A 30 -10.48 -10.60 12.12
N GLU A 31 -11.43 -10.87 13.03
CA GLU A 31 -12.30 -12.05 12.95
C GLU A 31 -13.11 -12.07 11.66
N LYS A 32 -13.76 -10.94 11.31
CA LYS A 32 -14.54 -10.81 10.08
C LYS A 32 -13.69 -10.94 8.82
N ALA A 33 -12.44 -10.51 8.84
CA ALA A 33 -11.51 -10.70 7.73
C ALA A 33 -11.21 -12.20 7.53
N LYS A 34 -10.92 -12.93 8.62
CA LYS A 34 -10.64 -14.38 8.58
C LYS A 34 -11.83 -15.20 8.09
N ASP A 35 -13.05 -14.83 8.48
CA ASP A 35 -14.28 -15.52 8.13
C ASP A 35 -14.83 -15.12 6.74
N SER A 36 -14.16 -14.20 6.01
CA SER A 36 -14.66 -13.69 4.74
C SER A 36 -14.25 -14.57 3.56
N GLU A 37 -15.24 -15.04 2.79
CA GLU A 37 -15.01 -15.79 1.55
C GLU A 37 -14.72 -14.90 0.33
N GLN A 38 -15.05 -13.60 0.42
CA GLN A 38 -14.87 -12.62 -0.66
C GLN A 38 -13.65 -11.74 -0.37
N LEU A 39 -12.76 -11.61 -1.36
CA LEU A 39 -11.50 -10.87 -1.23
C LEU A 39 -11.72 -9.39 -0.93
N GLU A 40 -12.72 -8.74 -1.53
CA GLU A 40 -13.00 -7.32 -1.27
C GLU A 40 -13.47 -7.10 0.16
N ARG A 41 -14.28 -8.03 0.68
CA ARG A 41 -14.79 -7.99 2.05
C ARG A 41 -13.66 -8.23 3.05
N GLN A 42 -12.79 -9.20 2.79
CA GLN A 42 -11.61 -9.45 3.60
C GLN A 42 -10.74 -8.19 3.70
N ARG A 43 -10.36 -7.60 2.56
CA ARG A 43 -9.53 -6.39 2.50
C ARG A 43 -10.16 -5.20 3.19
N PHE A 44 -11.47 -5.04 3.08
CA PHE A 44 -12.20 -4.00 3.78
C PHE A 44 -12.02 -4.12 5.30
N TYR A 45 -12.23 -5.32 5.85
CA TYR A 45 -12.08 -5.54 7.29
C TYR A 45 -10.62 -5.43 7.75
N GLU A 46 -9.64 -5.89 6.95
CA GLU A 46 -8.21 -5.68 7.23
C GLU A 46 -7.88 -4.18 7.33
N GLY A 47 -8.36 -3.37 6.37
CA GLY A 47 -8.17 -1.92 6.39
C GLY A 47 -8.82 -1.24 7.59
N MET A 48 -10.02 -1.69 7.98
CA MET A 48 -10.73 -1.17 9.16
C MET A 48 -10.02 -1.54 10.47
N ALA A 49 -9.51 -2.77 10.60
CA ALA A 49 -8.73 -3.19 11.77
C ALA A 49 -7.50 -2.28 11.96
N ILE A 50 -6.74 -2.06 10.88
CA ILE A 50 -5.57 -1.16 10.89
C ILE A 50 -5.98 0.27 11.31
N ALA A 51 -7.09 0.79 10.78
CA ALA A 51 -7.57 2.12 11.13
C ALA A 51 -7.91 2.25 12.61
N TYR A 52 -8.67 1.30 13.18
CA TYR A 52 -9.03 1.32 14.60
C TYR A 52 -7.81 1.18 15.50
N ALA A 53 -6.91 0.24 15.21
CA ALA A 53 -5.66 0.06 15.95
C ALA A 53 -4.79 1.33 15.92
N THR A 54 -4.65 1.96 14.75
CA THR A 54 -3.86 3.19 14.57
C THR A 54 -4.44 4.35 15.38
N ILE A 55 -5.77 4.51 15.38
CA ILE A 55 -6.43 5.54 16.21
C ILE A 55 -6.21 5.22 17.69
N GLY A 56 -6.38 3.96 18.11
CA GLY A 56 -6.14 3.54 19.50
C GLY A 56 -4.72 3.85 19.98
N LEU A 57 -3.70 3.49 19.20
CA LEU A 57 -2.29 3.80 19.48
C LEU A 57 -2.03 5.30 19.57
N LYS A 58 -2.62 6.07 18.65
CA LYS A 58 -2.54 7.53 18.69
C LYS A 58 -3.13 8.09 19.98
N LEU A 59 -4.27 7.56 20.44
CA LEU A 59 -4.92 7.99 21.68
C LEU A 59 -4.15 7.62 22.94
N LYS A 60 -3.47 6.47 22.96
CA LYS A 60 -2.55 6.08 24.04
C LYS A 60 -1.34 7.02 24.15
N GLY A 61 -1.05 7.80 23.10
CA GLY A 61 0.13 8.65 23.02
C GLY A 61 1.42 7.86 22.79
N GLU A 62 1.31 6.60 22.35
CA GLU A 62 2.44 5.71 22.08
C GLU A 62 3.11 6.00 20.72
N PHE A 63 2.46 6.79 19.87
CA PHE A 63 3.00 7.23 18.57
C PHE A 63 2.81 8.74 18.40
N ASP A 64 3.82 9.52 18.80
CA ASP A 64 3.84 10.97 18.51
C ASP A 64 4.33 11.28 17.10
N TYR A 65 5.15 10.40 16.53
CA TYR A 65 5.59 10.40 15.14
C TYR A 65 5.99 8.96 14.78
N ILE A 66 5.42 8.39 13.72
CA ILE A 66 6.06 7.23 13.09
C ILE A 66 7.22 7.81 12.31
N GLU A 67 8.45 7.49 12.72
CA GLU A 67 9.63 7.96 12.00
C GLU A 67 9.56 7.50 10.54
N LYS A 68 9.89 8.41 9.61
CA LYS A 68 9.86 8.11 8.18
C LYS A 68 10.68 6.85 7.84
N ALA A 69 11.79 6.62 8.55
CA ALA A 69 12.62 5.45 8.39
C ALA A 69 11.88 4.13 8.68
N VAL A 70 10.96 4.12 9.66
CA VAL A 70 10.14 2.94 9.98
C VAL A 70 9.11 2.69 8.88
N ILE A 71 8.51 3.76 8.34
CA ILE A 71 7.60 3.65 7.20
C ILE A 71 8.34 3.12 5.97
N ASP A 72 9.50 3.69 5.65
CA ASP A 72 10.35 3.26 4.54
C ASP A 72 10.76 1.77 4.71
N GLU A 73 11.15 1.34 5.92
CA GLU A 73 11.47 -0.06 6.20
C GLU A 73 10.25 -0.98 6.08
N MET A 74 9.06 -0.55 6.53
CA MET A 74 7.81 -1.30 6.34
C MET A 74 7.49 -1.47 4.85
N TYR A 75 7.64 -0.41 4.04
CA TYR A 75 7.47 -0.50 2.59
C TYR A 75 8.49 -1.48 1.98
N HIS A 76 9.77 -1.40 2.34
CA HIS A 76 10.78 -2.34 1.86
C HIS A 76 10.55 -3.78 2.33
N ALA A 77 10.03 -3.98 3.54
CA ALA A 77 9.63 -5.29 4.04
C ALA A 77 8.43 -5.86 3.27
N VAL A 78 7.45 -5.00 2.95
CA VAL A 78 6.33 -5.37 2.08
C VAL A 78 6.83 -5.69 0.68
N GLU A 79 7.69 -4.89 0.05
CA GLU A 79 8.29 -5.20 -1.25
C GLU A 79 9.00 -6.56 -1.25
N ARG A 80 9.80 -6.84 -0.21
CA ARG A 80 10.50 -8.13 -0.04
C ARG A 80 9.56 -9.31 0.14
N THR A 81 8.39 -9.12 0.77
CA THR A 81 7.43 -10.19 1.05
C THR A 81 6.31 -10.30 0.02
N SER A 82 6.04 -9.24 -0.75
CA SER A 82 5.11 -9.19 -1.88
C SER A 82 5.65 -9.90 -3.10
N ASN A 83 6.95 -10.17 -3.15
CA ASN A 83 7.58 -10.87 -4.26
C ASN A 83 7.72 -12.37 -3.94
N PRO A 84 6.86 -13.25 -4.49
CA PRO A 84 7.21 -14.65 -4.54
C PRO A 84 8.37 -14.78 -5.53
N ASN A 85 9.58 -14.90 -4.99
CA ASN A 85 10.76 -15.47 -5.62
C ASN A 85 11.69 -14.49 -6.40
N PRO A 86 12.90 -14.17 -5.90
CA PRO A 86 13.97 -13.57 -6.70
C PRO A 86 14.72 -14.61 -7.56
N ALA A 87 14.27 -15.88 -7.60
CA ALA A 87 14.86 -16.93 -8.42
C ALA A 87 14.04 -17.25 -9.70
N ASN A 88 13.58 -16.22 -10.42
CA ASN A 88 13.15 -16.39 -11.81
C ASN A 88 13.84 -15.34 -12.70
N PRO A 89 15.06 -15.62 -13.21
CA PRO A 89 15.56 -14.86 -14.34
C PRO A 89 14.70 -15.24 -15.55
N ALA A 90 14.03 -14.26 -16.15
CA ALA A 90 13.19 -14.38 -17.35
C ALA A 90 11.73 -14.82 -17.11
N GLY A 91 10.90 -13.85 -16.70
CA GLY A 91 9.45 -13.90 -16.89
C GLY A 91 9.02 -12.95 -18.02
N ASN A 92 9.17 -13.40 -19.26
CA ASN A 92 8.53 -12.89 -20.49
C ASN A 92 8.53 -11.37 -20.71
N ALA A 93 9.72 -10.81 -20.95
CA ALA A 93 9.86 -9.49 -21.54
C ALA A 93 9.72 -9.51 -23.09
N ASP A 94 8.75 -10.27 -23.58
CA ASP A 94 8.48 -10.42 -25.02
C ASP A 94 7.40 -9.45 -25.50
N THR A 95 6.84 -8.63 -24.62
CA THR A 95 5.88 -7.58 -24.97
C THR A 95 6.25 -6.24 -24.34
N CYS A 96 5.84 -5.16 -24.98
CA CYS A 96 5.96 -3.83 -24.41
C CYS A 96 4.90 -3.63 -23.32
N SER A 97 5.31 -3.28 -22.10
CA SER A 97 4.43 -3.03 -20.95
C SER A 97 3.49 -1.82 -21.13
N PHE A 98 3.71 -1.00 -22.17
CA PHE A 98 2.95 0.24 -22.41
C PHE A 98 1.92 0.09 -23.53
N CYS A 99 2.34 -0.41 -24.70
CA CYS A 99 1.44 -0.63 -25.84
C CYS A 99 0.91 -2.07 -25.95
N GLY A 100 1.43 -3.01 -25.16
CA GLY A 100 1.03 -4.42 -25.16
C GLY A 100 1.53 -5.26 -26.35
N LYS A 101 2.13 -4.63 -27.36
CA LYS A 101 2.61 -5.32 -28.57
C LYS A 101 3.82 -6.21 -28.30
N SER A 102 3.93 -7.30 -29.05
CA SER A 102 5.05 -8.25 -28.91
C SER A 102 6.35 -7.73 -29.51
N LYS A 103 7.46 -8.36 -29.14
CA LYS A 103 8.80 -8.09 -29.65
C LYS A 103 8.88 -8.29 -31.16
N GLU A 104 8.13 -9.25 -31.71
CA GLU A 104 8.03 -9.46 -33.16
C GLU A 104 7.35 -8.28 -33.86
N GLU A 105 6.34 -7.67 -33.21
CA GLU A 105 5.60 -6.53 -33.76
C GLU A 105 6.37 -5.21 -33.68
N VAL A 106 7.17 -5.02 -32.63
CA VAL A 106 7.89 -3.74 -32.36
C VAL A 106 9.40 -3.82 -32.60
N GLY A 107 9.92 -5.02 -32.89
CA GLY A 107 11.33 -5.30 -33.09
C GLY A 107 12.14 -5.29 -31.80
N LYS A 108 12.53 -4.10 -31.34
CA LYS A 108 13.43 -3.93 -30.18
C LYS A 108 12.66 -3.49 -28.94
N LEU A 109 12.95 -4.16 -27.83
CA LEU A 109 12.49 -3.81 -26.49
C LEU A 109 13.70 -3.47 -25.63
N ALA A 110 13.63 -2.33 -24.93
CA ALA A 110 14.54 -1.99 -23.84
C ALA A 110 14.00 -2.60 -22.54
N LEU A 111 14.85 -3.34 -21.83
CA LEU A 111 14.50 -4.07 -20.60
C LEU A 111 14.87 -3.24 -19.37
N GLY A 112 13.90 -3.05 -18.46
CA GLY A 112 14.11 -2.53 -17.12
C GLY A 112 13.93 -3.63 -16.05
N PRO A 113 14.11 -3.29 -14.76
CA PRO A 113 13.97 -4.25 -13.66
C PRO A 113 12.62 -4.99 -13.62
N GLU A 114 11.51 -4.33 -14.01
CA GLU A 114 10.16 -4.90 -13.96
C GLU A 114 9.33 -4.72 -15.23
N VAL A 115 9.82 -3.96 -16.21
CA VAL A 115 9.04 -3.58 -17.41
C VAL A 115 9.91 -3.60 -18.68
N ALA A 116 9.26 -3.72 -19.83
CA ALA A 116 9.90 -3.61 -21.14
C ALA A 116 9.22 -2.53 -21.98
N ILE A 117 9.99 -1.67 -22.66
CA ILE A 117 9.47 -0.56 -23.46
C ILE A 117 10.00 -0.60 -24.90
N CYS A 118 9.13 -0.39 -25.88
CA CYS A 118 9.51 -0.30 -27.29
C CYS A 118 9.93 1.13 -27.67
N SER A 119 10.64 1.28 -28.78
CA SER A 119 11.09 2.60 -29.27
C SER A 119 9.93 3.56 -29.55
N GLY A 120 8.79 3.08 -30.08
CA GLY A 120 7.63 3.93 -30.34
C GLY A 120 7.01 4.53 -29.08
N CYS A 121 6.93 3.76 -27.99
CA CYS A 121 6.46 4.28 -26.71
C CYS A 121 7.47 5.25 -26.08
N LEU A 122 8.78 5.03 -26.27
CA LEU A 122 9.82 5.96 -25.83
C LEU A 122 9.73 7.31 -26.56
N GLU A 123 9.58 7.29 -27.89
CA GLU A 123 9.44 8.49 -28.71
C GLU A 123 8.19 9.29 -28.32
N PHE A 124 7.04 8.61 -28.21
CA PHE A 124 5.79 9.24 -27.75
C PHE A 124 5.94 9.87 -26.36
N GLY A 125 6.56 9.16 -25.41
CA GLY A 125 6.81 9.70 -24.07
C GLY A 125 7.68 10.96 -24.10
N ALA A 126 8.72 10.98 -24.95
CA ALA A 126 9.57 12.15 -25.12
C ALA A 126 8.82 13.36 -25.72
N GLU A 127 7.87 13.13 -26.64
CA GLU A 127 7.02 14.19 -27.19
C GLU A 127 6.07 14.77 -26.14
N VAL A 128 5.42 13.92 -25.33
CA VAL A 128 4.52 14.36 -24.25
C VAL A 128 5.26 15.25 -23.24
N ILE A 129 6.48 14.86 -22.85
CA ILE A 129 7.30 15.64 -21.91
C ILE A 129 7.69 17.00 -22.49
N LYS A 130 7.96 17.09 -23.79
CA LYS A 130 8.30 18.36 -24.46
C LYS A 130 7.13 19.32 -24.61
N MET A 131 5.88 18.84 -24.47
CA MET A 131 4.68 19.66 -24.54
C MET A 131 4.26 20.26 -23.18
N GLN A 132 4.98 19.95 -22.09
CA GLN A 132 4.83 20.60 -20.78
C GLN A 132 5.75 21.82 -20.65
#